data_AF-A0A7K0A0G7-F1
#
_entry.id   AF-A0A7K0A0G7-F1
#
_cell.length_a   1.000
_cell.length_b   1.000
_cell.length_c   1.000
_cell.angle_alpha   90.00
_cell.angle_beta   90.00
_cell.angle_gamma   90.00
#
_symmetry.space_group_name_H-M   'P 1'
#
loop_
_entity.id
_entity.type
_entity.pdbx_description
1 polymer ?
#
loop_
_entity_poly.entity_id
_entity_poly.type
_entity_poly.pdbx_seq_one_letter_code
_entity_poly.pdbx_strand_id
1 'polypeptide(L)'
;MSQRRPSSGSDMARGMSQASYGISVAFGFVATVIVFWFLGRLLDDWLGTDPWIQVVMALVGWALGVVVVVYASKRIERRGLD
;
A
#
# COMPACT_ATOMS: atom_id res chain seq x y z
N MET A 1 -22.37 -8.01 40.02
CA MET A 1 -21.19 -8.91 40.03
C MET A 1 -20.70 -9.02 38.59
N SER A 2 -19.80 -8.11 38.16
CA SER A 2 -19.37 -8.00 36.76
C SER A 2 -18.14 -8.87 36.52
N GLN A 3 -18.33 -10.01 35.85
CA GLN A 3 -17.23 -10.88 35.45
C GLN A 3 -16.44 -10.21 34.32
N ARG A 4 -15.19 -9.81 34.58
CA ARG A 4 -14.21 -9.46 33.54
C ARG A 4 -13.91 -10.72 32.75
N ARG A 5 -14.32 -10.75 31.48
CA ARG A 5 -13.95 -11.80 30.52
C ARG A 5 -12.44 -11.74 30.26
N PRO A 6 -11.75 -12.88 30.06
CA PRO A 6 -10.32 -12.89 29.78
C PRO A 6 -10.06 -12.24 28.41
N SER A 7 -9.53 -11.02 28.42
CA SER A 7 -9.30 -10.18 27.24
C SER A 7 -7.98 -10.46 26.50
N SER A 8 -7.13 -11.34 27.03
CA SER A 8 -5.76 -11.56 26.52
C SER A 8 -5.69 -12.15 25.10
N GLY A 9 -6.55 -13.12 24.77
CA GLY A 9 -6.54 -13.75 23.45
C GLY A 9 -7.10 -12.87 22.33
N SER A 10 -8.13 -12.06 22.64
CA SER A 10 -8.75 -11.14 21.68
C SER A 10 -7.88 -9.94 21.35
N ASP A 11 -7.13 -9.44 22.33
CA ASP A 11 -6.23 -8.30 22.15
C ASP A 11 -5.00 -8.71 21.32
N MET A 12 -4.48 -9.92 21.55
CA MET A 12 -3.37 -10.47 20.77
C MET A 12 -3.79 -10.80 19.32
N ALA A 13 -4.98 -11.35 19.11
CA ALA A 13 -5.54 -11.55 17.77
C ALA A 13 -5.76 -10.23 17.02
N ARG A 14 -6.22 -9.18 17.71
CA ARG A 14 -6.34 -7.82 17.15
C ARG A 14 -4.98 -7.23 16.79
N GLY A 15 -3.97 -7.34 17.66
CA GLY A 15 -2.61 -6.90 17.37
C GLY A 15 -2.00 -7.61 16.16
N MET A 16 -2.19 -8.93 16.05
CA MET A 16 -1.76 -9.71 14.89
C MET A 16 -2.47 -9.27 13.59
N SER A 17 -3.77 -8.98 13.67
CA SER A 17 -4.57 -8.52 12.52
C SER A 17 -4.19 -7.11 12.03
N GLN A 18 -3.78 -6.22 12.94
CA GLN A 18 -3.25 -4.91 12.56
C GLN A 18 -1.86 -5.02 11.93
N ALA A 19 -1.00 -5.88 12.48
CA ALA A 19 0.33 -6.12 11.91
C ALA A 19 0.26 -6.72 10.49
N SER A 20 -0.61 -7.71 10.27
CA SER A 20 -0.79 -8.32 8.94
C SER A 20 -1.37 -7.35 7.91
N TYR A 21 -2.26 -6.45 8.34
CA TYR A 21 -2.78 -5.39 7.48
C TYR A 21 -1.68 -4.41 7.06
N GLY A 22 -0.84 -3.95 7.99
CA GLY A 22 0.29 -3.06 7.69
C GLY A 22 1.28 -3.67 6.69
N ILE A 23 1.60 -4.96 6.85
CA ILE A 23 2.46 -5.70 5.93
C ILE A 23 1.82 -5.77 4.53
N SER A 24 0.53 -6.09 4.45
CA SER A 24 -0.18 -6.19 3.17
C SER A 24 -0.18 -4.86 2.39
N VAL A 25 -0.35 -3.74 3.11
CA VAL A 25 -0.30 -2.39 2.52
C VAL A 25 1.10 -2.08 2.00
N ALA A 26 2.15 -2.40 2.77
CA ALA A 26 3.53 -2.21 2.33
C ALA A 26 3.87 -3.05 1.08
N PHE A 27 3.42 -4.30 1.03
CA PHE A 27 3.57 -5.15 -0.15
C PHE A 27 2.82 -4.59 -1.37
N GLY A 28 1.60 -4.08 -1.19
CA GLY A 28 0.84 -3.43 -2.26
C GLY A 28 1.57 -2.21 -2.83
N PHE A 29 2.21 -1.42 -1.97
CA PHE A 29 3.03 -0.29 -2.39
C PHE A 29 4.25 -0.74 -3.21
N VAL A 30 5.04 -1.68 -2.68
CA VAL A 30 6.25 -2.19 -3.38
C VAL A 30 5.88 -2.83 -4.71
N ALA A 31 4.83 -3.64 -4.76
CA ALA A 31 4.35 -4.26 -5.99
C ALA A 31 3.98 -3.21 -7.05
N THR A 32 3.28 -2.15 -6.65
CA THR A 32 2.91 -1.06 -7.57
C THR A 32 4.15 -0.36 -8.13
N VAL A 33 5.15 -0.05 -7.29
CA VAL A 33 6.41 0.57 -7.72
C VAL A 33 7.14 -0.31 -8.73
N ILE A 34 7.25 -1.62 -8.46
CA ILE A 34 7.92 -2.57 -9.37
C ILE A 34 7.20 -2.63 -10.72
N VAL A 35 5.86 -2.70 -10.73
CA VAL A 35 5.07 -2.74 -11.97
C VAL A 35 5.31 -1.48 -12.80
N PHE A 36 5.25 -0.29 -12.19
CA PHE A 36 5.47 0.97 -12.90
C PHE A 36 6.91 1.12 -13.42
N TRP A 37 7.90 0.65 -12.65
CA TRP A 37 9.29 0.65 -13.07
C TRP A 37 9.53 -0.25 -14.28
N PHE A 38 9.02 -1.49 -14.25
CA PHE A 38 9.11 -2.41 -15.39
C PHE A 38 8.36 -1.90 -16.61
N LEU A 39 7.17 -1.32 -16.40
CA LEU A 39 6.36 -0.77 -17.48
C LEU A 39 7.07 0.42 -18.15
N GLY A 40 7.63 1.34 -17.36
CA GLY A 40 8.41 2.47 -17.88
C GLY A 40 9.63 2.01 -18.69
N ARG A 41 10.35 0.98 -18.21
CA ARG A 41 11.48 0.39 -18.93
C ARG A 41 11.07 -0.28 -20.24
N LEU A 42 9.99 -1.04 -20.26
CA LEU A 42 9.50 -1.70 -21.48
C LEU A 42 9.05 -0.68 -22.54
N LEU A 43 8.44 0.42 -22.12
CA LEU A 43 8.06 1.51 -23.03
C LEU A 43 9.28 2.27 -23.57
N ASP A 44 10.30 2.53 -22.74
CA ASP A 44 11.56 3.14 -23.21
C ASP A 44 12.27 2.26 -24.25
N ASP A 45 12.36 0.95 -24.00
CA ASP A 45 12.97 -0.03 -24.93
C ASP A 45 12.19 -0.11 -26.28
N TRP A 46 10.87 0.12 -26.26
CA TRP A 46 10.03 0.04 -27.46
C TRP A 46 10.02 1.34 -28.27
N LEU A 47 10.14 2.50 -27.63
CA LEU A 47 10.18 3.81 -28.29
C LEU A 47 11.60 4.32 -28.60
N GLY A 48 12.64 3.71 -28.03
CA GLY A 48 14.03 4.14 -28.21
C GLY A 48 14.33 5.53 -27.61
N THR A 49 13.49 5.99 -26.67
CA THR A 49 13.56 7.32 -26.03
C THR A 49 14.28 7.28 -24.68
N ASP A 50 15.28 6.42 -24.53
CA ASP A 50 16.06 6.33 -23.29
C ASP A 50 16.68 7.70 -22.93
N PRO A 51 16.44 8.26 -21.71
CA PRO A 51 15.69 7.74 -20.56
C PRO A 51 14.44 8.57 -20.19
N TRP A 52 13.76 9.18 -21.17
CA TRP A 52 12.72 10.19 -20.89
C TRP A 52 11.40 9.58 -20.40
N ILE A 53 10.99 8.39 -20.87
CA ILE A 53 9.73 7.79 -20.44
C ILE A 53 9.86 7.19 -19.04
N GLN A 54 11.01 6.60 -18.68
CA GLN A 54 11.29 6.19 -17.30
C GLN A 54 11.12 7.32 -16.30
N VAL A 55 11.59 8.54 -16.62
CA VAL A 55 11.43 9.70 -15.73
C VAL A 55 9.95 10.09 -15.58
N VAL A 56 9.20 10.13 -16.68
CA VAL A 56 7.75 10.45 -16.64
C VAL A 56 6.98 9.37 -15.87
N MET A 57 7.24 8.09 -16.15
CA MET A 57 6.61 6.97 -15.45
C MET A 57 7.02 6.90 -13.97
N ALA A 58 8.25 7.28 -13.62
CA ALA A 58 8.67 7.40 -12.23
C ALA A 58 7.88 8.50 -11.50
N LEU A 59 7.70 9.67 -12.12
CA LEU A 59 6.89 10.76 -11.57
C LEU A 59 5.41 10.37 -11.43
N VAL A 60 4.85 9.70 -12.43
CA VAL A 60 3.47 9.17 -12.41
C VAL A 60 3.30 8.09 -11.35
N GLY A 61 4.25 7.15 -11.25
CA GLY A 61 4.26 6.10 -10.23
C GLY A 61 4.38 6.68 -8.83
N TRP A 62 5.15 7.75 -8.64
CA TRP A 62 5.26 8.46 -7.38
C TRP A 62 3.94 9.14 -6.98
N ALA A 63 3.29 9.83 -7.92
CA ALA A 63 1.97 10.43 -7.71
C ALA A 63 0.90 9.38 -7.38
N LEU A 64 0.85 8.28 -8.14
CA LEU A 64 -0.06 7.16 -7.88
C LEU A 64 0.20 6.48 -6.54
N GLY A 65 1.47 6.30 -6.15
CA GLY A 65 1.85 5.74 -4.86
C GLY A 65 1.29 6.56 -3.70
N VAL A 66 1.38 7.88 -3.77
CA VAL A 66 0.79 8.79 -2.77
C VAL A 66 -0.73 8.66 -2.73
N VAL A 67 -1.40 8.58 -3.89
CA VAL A 67 -2.85 8.40 -3.97
C VAL A 67 -3.29 7.09 -3.30
N VAL A 68 -2.58 5.98 -3.54
CA VAL A 68 -2.87 4.67 -2.93
C VAL A 68 -2.74 4.73 -1.40
N VAL A 69 -1.70 5.37 -0.88
CA VAL A 69 -1.49 5.53 0.57
C VAL A 69 -2.62 6.35 1.20
N VAL A 70 -2.95 7.50 0.62
CA VAL A 70 -4.05 8.35 1.11
C VAL A 70 -5.38 7.61 1.08
N TYR A 71 -5.63 6.82 0.04
CA TYR A 71 -6.84 6.03 -0.07
C TYR A 71 -6.89 4.88 0.95
N ALA A 72 -5.75 4.24 1.23
CA ALA A 72 -5.62 3.22 2.28
C ALA A 72 -5.87 3.82 3.68
N SER A 73 -5.29 4.98 3.98
CA SER A 73 -5.51 5.69 5.24
C SER A 73 -6.98 6.06 5.45
N LYS A 74 -7.66 6.62 4.43
CA LYS A 74 -9.09 6.95 4.49
C LYS A 74 -9.99 5.72 4.70
N ARG A 75 -9.52 4.52 4.35
CA ARG A 75 -10.27 3.27 4.55
C ARG A 75 -10.22 2.77 5.99
N ILE A 76 -9.19 3.15 6.75
CA ILE A 76 -9.06 2.86 8.17
C ILE A 76 -9.99 3.77 8.97
N GLU A 77 -10.07 5.04 8.60
CA GLU A 77 -10.91 6.04 9.29
C GLU A 77 -12.41 5.74 9.16
N ARG A 78 -12.86 5.26 8.00
CA ARG A 78 -14.26 4.83 7.79
C ARG A 78 -14.67 3.56 8.54
N ARG A 79 -13.73 2.81 9.14
CA ARG A 79 -14.03 1.63 9.98
C ARG A 79 -14.03 1.95 11.48
N GLY A 80 -13.74 3.19 11.87
CA GLY A 80 -13.73 3.65 13.25
C GLY A 80 -14.98 4.43 13.68
N LEU A 81 -15.98 4.57 12.80
CA LEU A 81 -17.24 5.28 13.06
C LEU A 81 -18.46 4.34 13.20
N ASP A 82 -18.22 3.04 13.30
CA ASP A 82 -19.22 1.98 13.50
C ASP A 82 -18.88 1.19 14.78
#